data_AF-A0A3B8JHI9-F1
#
_entry.id   AF-A0A3B8JHI9-F1
#
_cell.length_a   1.000
_cell.length_b   1.000
_cell.length_c   1.000
_cell.angle_alpha   90.00
_cell.angle_beta   90.00
_cell.angle_gamma   90.00
#
_symmetry.space_group_name_H-M   'P 1'
#
loop_
_entity.id
_entity.type
_entity.pdbx_description
1 polymer ?
#
loop_
_entity_poly.entity_id
_entity_poly.type
_entity_poly.pdbx_seq_one_letter_code
_entity_poly.pdbx_strand_id
1 'polypeptide(L)' 'MLKGSSVISASPDVMGGTPVFAGTRVPVQTLLDYLKAGESIDDFLDGFP' A
#
# COMPACT_ATOMS: atom_id res chain seq x y z
N MET A 1 18.15 -11.19 -0.87
CA MET A 1 17.02 -11.96 -0.28
C MET A 1 16.44 -11.15 0.86
N LEU A 2 15.25 -10.57 0.70
CA LEU A 2 14.60 -9.80 1.77
C LEU A 2 14.19 -10.76 2.89
N LYS A 3 14.79 -10.58 4.07
CA LYS A 3 14.61 -11.41 5.25
C LYS A 3 13.46 -10.85 6.08
N GLY A 4 12.26 -11.44 5.97
CA GLY A 4 11.30 -11.56 7.08
C GLY A 4 10.45 -10.36 7.54
N SER A 5 10.33 -9.27 6.78
CA SER A 5 9.34 -8.22 7.09
C SER A 5 8.15 -8.31 6.12
N SER A 6 6.94 -8.48 6.66
CA SER A 6 5.72 -8.44 5.84
C SER A 6 5.59 -7.05 5.19
N VAL A 7 5.48 -7.01 3.87
CA VAL A 7 5.30 -5.74 3.11
C VAL A 7 3.88 -5.19 3.26
N ILE A 8 2.94 -6.06 3.61
CA ILE A 8 1.53 -5.73 3.84
C ILE A 8 1.20 -6.02 5.30
N SER A 9 0.48 -5.12 5.95
CA SER A 9 -0.06 -5.30 7.30
C SER A 9 -1.58 -5.14 7.29
N ALA A 10 -2.26 -5.92 8.10
CA ALA A 10 -3.68 -5.78 8.38
C ALA A 10 -3.91 -6.00 9.88
N SER A 11 -4.37 -4.97 10.57
CA SER A 11 -4.73 -5.02 11.99
C SER A 11 -6.02 -4.23 12.20
N PRO A 12 -6.95 -4.69 13.04
CA PRO A 12 -8.16 -3.93 13.39
C PRO A 12 -7.85 -2.49 13.86
N ASP A 13 -6.69 -2.29 14.50
CA ASP A 13 -6.25 -0.99 15.02
C ASP A 13 -5.78 -0.01 13.93
N VAL A 14 -5.51 -0.49 12.71
CA VAL A 14 -5.03 0.30 11.57
C VAL A 14 -6.06 0.23 10.46
N MET A 15 -6.74 1.35 10.20
CA MET A 15 -7.77 1.47 9.18
C MET A 15 -8.86 0.39 9.26
N GLY A 16 -9.20 -0.07 10.48
CA GLY A 16 -10.25 -1.07 10.67
C GLY A 16 -9.91 -2.45 10.07
N GLY A 17 -8.63 -2.78 9.89
CA GLY A 17 -8.20 -4.04 9.30
C GLY A 17 -8.04 -4.01 7.78
N THR A 18 -8.23 -2.88 7.11
CA THR A 18 -7.88 -2.74 5.70
C THR A 18 -6.40 -3.08 5.46
N PRO A 19 -6.06 -3.92 4.47
CA PRO A 19 -4.67 -4.18 4.12
C PRO A 19 -3.96 -2.92 3.65
N VAL A 20 -2.85 -2.59 4.31
CA VAL A 20 -2.00 -1.42 4.01
C VAL A 20 -0.56 -1.84 3.78
N PHE A 21 0.24 -1.00 3.12
CA PHE A 21 1.70 -1.18 3.12
C PHE A 21 2.24 -1.03 4.54
N ALA A 22 3.05 -1.99 4.98
CA ALA A 22 3.55 -2.05 6.34
C ALA A 22 4.32 -0.77 6.71
N GLY A 23 4.02 -0.22 7.89
CA GLY A 23 4.58 1.06 8.33
C GLY A 23 3.84 2.30 7.82
N THR A 24 2.80 2.13 7.01
CA THR A 24 2.00 3.23 6.45
C THR A 24 0.51 3.06 6.80
N ARG A 25 -0.29 4.05 6.42
CA ARG A 25 -1.76 3.93 6.29
C ARG A 25 -2.20 3.98 4.83
N VAL A 26 -1.34 3.59 3.89
CA VAL A 26 -1.64 3.58 2.46
C VAL A 26 -2.26 2.23 2.11
N PRO A 27 -3.56 2.18 1.71
CA PRO A 27 -4.21 0.93 1.35
C PRO A 27 -3.56 0.30 0.12
N VAL A 28 -3.45 -1.03 0.12
CA VAL A 28 -2.99 -1.78 -1.08
C VAL A 28 -3.94 -1.56 -2.25
N GLN A 29 -5.23 -1.36 -1.97
CA GLN A 29 -6.25 -1.07 -2.98
C GLN A 29 -5.92 0.19 -3.79
N THR A 30 -5.32 1.21 -3.16
CA THR A 30 -4.99 2.47 -3.85
C THR A 30 -4.00 2.24 -4.98
N LEU A 31 -2.95 1.43 -4.76
CA LEU A 31 -2.02 1.07 -5.85
C LEU A 31 -2.77 0.37 -7.01
N LEU A 32 -3.69 -0.54 -6.70
CA LEU A 32 -4.46 -1.24 -7.73
C LEU A 32 -5.37 -0.28 -8.52
N ASP A 33 -5.89 0.75 -7.89
CA ASP A 33 -6.74 1.75 -8.54
C ASP A 33 -5.93 2.63 -9.51
N TYR A 34 -4.72 3.05 -9.12
CA TYR A 34 -3.77 3.73 -10.02
C TYR A 34 -3.46 2.87 -11.25
N LEU A 35 -3.09 1.60 -11.03
CA LEU A 35 -2.78 0.68 -12.13
C LEU A 35 -3.99 0.43 -13.05
N LYS A 36 -5.21 0.38 -12.50
CA LYS A 36 -6.46 0.26 -13.29
C LYS A 36 -6.75 1.53 -14.09
N ALA A 37 -6.41 2.70 -13.55
CA ALA A 37 -6.54 3.98 -14.25
C ALA A 37 -5.50 4.16 -15.37
N GLY A 38 -4.50 3.26 -15.46
CA GLY A 38 -3.41 3.33 -16.43
C GLY A 38 -2.26 4.22 -15.97
N GLU A 39 -2.22 4.58 -14.69
CA GLU A 39 -1.16 5.37 -14.08
C GLU A 39 0.06 4.49 -13.78
N SER A 40 1.23 5.11 -13.75
CA SER A 40 2.50 4.42 -13.50
C SER A 40 2.74 4.20 -12.00
N ILE A 41 3.76 3.38 -11.69
CA ILE A 41 4.20 3.22 -10.30
C ILE A 41 4.80 4.53 -9.77
N ASP A 42 5.50 5.29 -10.62
CA ASP A 42 6.07 6.57 -10.22
C ASP A 42 4.98 7.58 -9.84
N ASP A 43 3.88 7.63 -10.60
CA ASP A 43 2.72 8.49 -10.28
C ASP A 43 2.09 8.12 -8.91
N PHE A 44 2.05 6.82 -8.58
CA PHE A 44 1.61 6.37 -7.26
C PHE A 44 2.56 6.83 -6.15
N LEU A 45 3.88 6.69 -6.36
CA LEU A 45 4.88 7.07 -5.37
C LEU A 45 4.89 8.59 -5.11
N ASP A 46 4.69 9.39 -6.16
CA ASP A 46 4.58 10.86 -6.04
C ASP A 46 3.38 11.30 -5.18
N GLY A 47 2.32 10.48 -5.12
CA GLY A 47 1.15 10.70 -4.26
C GLY A 47 1.38 10.39 -2.77
N PHE A 48 2.43 9.64 -2.43
CA PHE A 48 2.71 9.15 -1.07
C PHE A 48 4.21 9.23 -0.71
N PRO A 49 4.77 10.44 -0.52
CA PRO A 49 6.19 10.64 -0.17
C PRO A 49 6.54 10.22 1.27
#